data_AF-A0A6S8ARB0-F1
#
_entry.id   AF-A0A6S8ARB0-F1
#
_cell.length_a   1.000
_cell.length_b   1.000
_cell.length_c   1.000
_cell.angle_alpha   90.00
_cell.angle_beta   90.00
_cell.angle_gamma   90.00
#
_symmetry.space_group_name_H-M   'P 1'
#
loop_
_entity.id
_entity.type
_entity.pdbx_description
1 polymer ?
#
loop_
_entity_poly.entity_id
_entity_poly.type
_entity_poly.pdbx_seq_one_letter_code
_entity_poly.pdbx_strand_id
1 'polypeptide(L)'
;TKVIHQMHESVFRYEDLEIEKAANNNLERLSRLLFCVGHVAVKVLVLAEKLAVKSKKKRHSALEKKMQNVNDKENELNQMTGADTEDGDYEENRVRNILEESSPSLLTSYIPILVKVLSMNNADDSKTFTIVRCSAATTLCKIMCVSENVCEKHLAFLFTVLRDAKEDPVRGNIMIAMGDLCFRFPNLLEPYTTYIYARLKDESISVRKNTLMVLSHLILNDMIKVRGKVSCIAECMEDDDDSIRDLAGLFFTELSKRGSNTIYNFLPDTLNSLSKDLESSQKFERIAKFLLSFISNEKQIKSISEKLYSRINECEETRILSAMVFCLKNLYKKTQIKGNASGTSEVATEKSKLEKNIIELEKKIELHS
;
A
#
# COMPACT_ATOMS: atom_id res chain seq x y z
N THR A 1 -0.16 -33.77 2.16
CA THR A 1 0.69 -34.41 1.12
C THR A 1 -0.06 -35.42 0.26
N LYS A 2 -0.70 -36.47 0.80
CA LYS A 2 -1.45 -37.47 0.01
C LYS A 2 -2.50 -36.88 -0.95
N VAL A 3 -3.29 -35.91 -0.49
CA VAL A 3 -4.29 -35.22 -1.34
C VAL A 3 -3.65 -34.47 -2.50
N ILE A 4 -2.57 -33.71 -2.25
CA ILE A 4 -1.86 -32.96 -3.30
C ILE A 4 -1.26 -33.92 -4.32
N HIS A 5 -0.70 -35.05 -3.86
CA HIS A 5 -0.17 -36.07 -4.76
C HIS A 5 -1.27 -36.68 -5.63
N GLN A 6 -2.42 -37.04 -5.05
CA GLN A 6 -3.58 -37.53 -5.81
C GLN A 6 -4.10 -36.48 -6.82
N MET A 7 -4.15 -35.22 -6.43
CA MET A 7 -4.55 -34.13 -7.32
C MET A 7 -3.54 -33.94 -8.45
N HIS A 8 -2.24 -33.97 -8.16
CA HIS A 8 -1.17 -33.92 -9.15
C HIS A 8 -1.32 -35.05 -10.17
N GLU A 9 -1.45 -36.30 -9.70
CA GLU A 9 -1.69 -37.44 -10.58
C GLU A 9 -2.95 -37.25 -11.42
N SER A 10 -4.05 -36.74 -10.85
CA SER A 10 -5.30 -36.52 -11.60
C SER A 10 -5.25 -35.41 -12.65
N VAL A 11 -4.28 -34.48 -12.55
CA VAL A 11 -4.06 -33.38 -13.50
C VAL A 11 -3.12 -33.81 -14.61
N PHE A 12 -2.09 -34.59 -14.28
CA PHE A 12 -1.01 -34.92 -15.21
C PHE A 12 -1.07 -36.35 -15.78
N ARG A 13 -1.98 -37.22 -15.31
CA ARG A 13 -2.29 -38.49 -15.99
C ARG A 13 -3.24 -38.26 -17.15
N TYR A 14 -2.82 -38.71 -18.33
CA TYR A 14 -3.59 -38.68 -19.57
C TYR A 14 -4.46 -39.94 -19.67
N GLU A 15 -5.78 -39.82 -19.57
CA GLU A 15 -6.70 -40.96 -19.77
C GLU A 15 -7.93 -40.66 -20.67
N ASP A 16 -8.11 -39.44 -21.20
CA ASP A 16 -9.36 -39.07 -21.89
C ASP A 16 -9.25 -38.98 -23.43
N LEU A 17 -10.22 -39.60 -24.14
CA LEU A 17 -10.33 -39.72 -25.61
C LEU A 17 -11.06 -38.53 -26.29
N GLU A 18 -11.71 -37.63 -25.54
CA GLU A 18 -12.35 -36.40 -26.06
C GLU A 18 -11.51 -35.15 -25.73
N ILE A 19 -10.81 -34.61 -26.73
CA ILE A 19 -9.74 -33.59 -26.55
C ILE A 19 -10.23 -32.31 -25.84
N GLU A 20 -11.40 -31.78 -26.21
CA GLU A 20 -11.85 -30.47 -25.71
C GLU A 20 -12.47 -30.51 -24.29
N LYS A 21 -13.32 -31.50 -24.01
CA LYS A 21 -13.85 -31.71 -22.65
C LYS A 21 -12.75 -32.14 -21.68
N ALA A 22 -11.82 -32.98 -22.13
CA ALA A 22 -10.64 -33.34 -21.34
C ALA A 22 -9.79 -32.11 -21.02
N ALA A 23 -9.56 -31.22 -21.99
CA ALA A 23 -8.80 -29.99 -21.78
C ALA A 23 -9.45 -29.08 -20.73
N ASN A 24 -10.76 -28.83 -20.80
CA ASN A 24 -11.47 -28.02 -19.82
C ASN A 24 -11.48 -28.67 -18.42
N ASN A 25 -11.73 -29.97 -18.33
CA ASN A 25 -11.64 -30.71 -17.07
C ASN A 25 -10.23 -30.63 -16.47
N ASN A 26 -9.18 -30.71 -17.30
CA ASN A 26 -7.80 -30.60 -16.85
C ASN A 26 -7.46 -29.18 -16.36
N LEU A 27 -7.98 -28.13 -16.99
CA LEU A 27 -7.84 -26.75 -16.51
C LEU A 27 -8.52 -26.56 -15.15
N GLU A 28 -9.74 -27.07 -14.97
CA GLU A 28 -10.40 -27.03 -13.66
C GLU A 28 -9.60 -27.76 -12.58
N ARG A 29 -9.15 -28.99 -12.85
CA ARG A 29 -8.32 -29.76 -11.91
C ARG A 29 -7.02 -29.03 -11.60
N LEU A 30 -6.38 -28.42 -12.60
CA LEU A 30 -5.18 -27.62 -12.43
C LEU A 30 -5.44 -26.41 -11.52
N SER A 31 -6.52 -25.65 -11.74
CA SER A 31 -6.87 -24.51 -10.87
C SER A 31 -6.99 -24.93 -9.40
N ARG A 32 -7.67 -26.06 -9.13
CA ARG A 32 -7.86 -26.59 -7.78
C ARG A 32 -6.54 -27.03 -7.16
N LEU A 33 -5.68 -27.70 -7.93
CA LEU A 33 -4.35 -28.09 -7.49
C LEU A 33 -3.50 -26.88 -7.11
N LEU A 34 -3.41 -25.88 -8.00
CA LEU A 34 -2.66 -24.65 -7.75
C LEU A 34 -3.19 -23.95 -6.49
N PHE A 35 -4.50 -23.81 -6.35
CA PHE A 35 -5.12 -23.24 -5.16
C PHE A 35 -4.70 -23.99 -3.88
N CYS A 36 -4.78 -25.32 -3.87
CA CYS A 36 -4.36 -26.13 -2.73
C CYS A 36 -2.86 -25.95 -2.40
N VAL A 37 -1.98 -25.88 -3.40
CA VAL A 37 -0.55 -25.61 -3.21
C VAL A 37 -0.34 -24.25 -2.52
N GLY A 38 -1.04 -23.21 -2.96
CA GLY A 38 -0.99 -21.90 -2.33
C GLY A 38 -1.44 -21.93 -0.87
N HIS A 39 -2.52 -22.66 -0.56
CA HIS A 39 -2.97 -22.83 0.82
C HIS A 39 -1.95 -23.56 1.69
N VAL A 40 -1.26 -24.55 1.14
CA VAL A 40 -0.18 -25.26 1.84
C VAL A 40 0.98 -24.32 2.13
N ALA A 41 1.36 -23.45 1.20
CA ALA A 41 2.39 -22.43 1.41
C ALA A 41 2.08 -21.55 2.63
N VAL A 42 0.85 -21.01 2.71
CA VAL A 42 0.41 -20.20 3.87
C VAL A 42 0.38 -21.02 5.16
N LYS A 43 -0.05 -22.29 5.12
CA LYS A 43 -0.06 -23.14 6.32
C LYS A 43 1.35 -23.47 6.82
N VAL A 44 2.30 -23.72 5.92
CA VAL A 44 3.73 -23.90 6.25
C VAL A 44 4.25 -22.65 6.94
N LEU A 45 3.94 -21.48 6.37
CA LEU A 45 4.34 -20.20 6.93
C LEU A 45 3.79 -19.98 8.36
N VAL A 46 2.48 -20.13 8.55
CA VAL A 46 1.84 -19.97 9.87
C VAL A 46 2.37 -20.98 10.88
N LEU A 47 2.67 -22.21 10.46
CA LEU A 47 3.27 -23.21 11.33
C LEU A 47 4.67 -22.78 11.77
N ALA A 48 5.47 -22.28 10.85
CA ALA A 48 6.83 -21.81 11.11
C ALA A 48 6.84 -20.67 12.12
N GLU A 49 5.95 -19.67 11.97
CA GLU A 49 5.80 -18.56 12.92
C GLU A 49 5.36 -19.04 14.31
N LYS A 50 4.39 -19.97 14.37
CA LYS A 50 3.97 -20.56 15.65
C LYS A 50 5.11 -21.31 16.35
N LEU A 51 5.95 -22.00 15.58
CA LEU A 51 7.14 -22.67 16.12
C LEU A 51 8.18 -21.64 16.60
N ALA A 52 8.37 -20.53 15.90
CA ALA A 52 9.24 -19.42 16.32
C ALA A 52 8.81 -18.89 17.69
N VAL A 53 7.52 -18.55 17.84
CA VAL A 53 6.95 -18.05 19.11
C VAL A 53 7.11 -19.06 20.24
N LYS A 54 6.88 -20.35 19.96
CA LYS A 54 7.06 -21.41 20.96
C LYS A 54 8.52 -21.62 21.34
N SER A 55 9.44 -21.54 20.38
CA SER A 55 10.90 -21.60 20.59
C SER A 55 11.35 -20.46 21.50
N LYS A 56 10.94 -19.22 21.17
CA LYS A 56 11.21 -18.02 21.97
C LYS A 56 10.74 -18.18 23.42
N LYS A 57 9.48 -18.58 23.63
CA LYS A 57 8.92 -18.81 24.99
C LYS A 57 9.72 -19.84 25.80
N LYS A 58 10.11 -20.96 25.17
CA LYS A 58 10.91 -21.99 25.85
C LYS A 58 12.29 -21.46 26.24
N ARG A 59 12.94 -20.71 25.36
CA ARG A 59 14.29 -20.16 25.63
C ARG A 59 14.24 -19.11 26.74
N HIS A 60 13.25 -18.21 26.72
CA HIS A 60 13.04 -17.25 27.82
C HIS A 60 12.83 -17.96 29.16
N SER A 61 11.95 -18.98 29.21
CA SER A 61 11.73 -19.76 30.45
C SER A 61 12.97 -20.54 30.92
N ALA A 62 13.89 -20.87 30.01
CA ALA A 62 15.15 -21.54 30.36
C ALA A 62 16.18 -20.54 30.90
N LEU A 63 16.18 -19.29 30.42
CA LEU A 63 17.02 -18.21 30.93
C LEU A 63 16.56 -17.77 32.32
N GLU A 64 15.25 -17.58 32.54
CA GLU A 64 14.69 -17.24 33.86
C GLU A 64 15.07 -18.28 34.94
N LYS A 65 15.03 -19.57 34.59
CA LYS A 65 15.43 -20.67 35.49
C LYS A 65 16.93 -20.68 35.79
N LYS A 66 17.77 -20.23 34.87
CA LYS A 66 19.23 -20.10 35.10
C LYS A 66 19.53 -18.92 36.02
N MET A 67 18.81 -17.80 35.87
CA MET A 67 18.95 -16.61 36.73
C MET A 67 18.51 -16.85 38.18
N GLN A 68 17.49 -17.69 38.42
CA GLN A 68 17.13 -18.08 39.79
C GLN A 68 18.23 -18.87 40.54
N ASN A 69 19.22 -19.39 39.82
CA ASN A 69 20.33 -20.16 40.41
C ASN A 69 21.62 -19.33 40.60
N VAL A 70 21.68 -18.07 40.14
CA VAL A 70 22.86 -17.19 40.24
C VAL A 70 22.47 -15.91 41.00
N ASN A 71 23.24 -15.54 42.03
CA ASN A 71 22.83 -14.55 43.04
C ASN A 71 23.38 -13.12 42.81
N ASP A 72 23.83 -12.79 41.60
CA ASP A 72 24.47 -11.49 41.29
C ASP A 72 23.51 -10.56 40.52
N LYS A 73 23.00 -9.53 41.21
CA LYS A 73 21.80 -8.78 40.80
C LYS A 73 22.04 -7.53 39.92
N GLU A 74 23.27 -7.08 39.71
CA GLU A 74 23.51 -5.75 39.10
C GLU A 74 24.01 -5.75 37.65
N ASN A 75 24.78 -6.76 37.21
CA ASN A 75 25.23 -6.85 35.81
C ASN A 75 24.18 -7.46 34.85
N GLU A 76 23.18 -8.17 35.38
CA GLU A 76 22.24 -8.97 34.56
C GLU A 76 20.98 -8.21 34.13
N LEU A 77 20.60 -7.13 34.82
CA LEU A 77 19.42 -6.32 34.44
C LEU A 77 19.62 -5.58 33.11
N ASN A 78 20.86 -5.13 32.83
CA ASN A 78 21.25 -4.57 31.53
C ASN A 78 21.34 -5.64 30.43
N GLN A 79 21.58 -6.90 30.80
CA GLN A 79 21.60 -8.03 29.88
C GLN A 79 20.17 -8.46 29.48
N MET A 80 19.21 -8.30 30.39
CA MET A 80 17.80 -8.62 30.19
C MET A 80 17.11 -7.67 29.20
N THR A 81 17.43 -6.36 29.25
CA THR A 81 16.88 -5.36 28.33
C THR A 81 17.49 -5.42 26.92
N GLY A 82 18.75 -5.83 26.77
CA GLY A 82 19.38 -6.08 25.46
C GLY A 82 18.98 -7.43 24.84
N ALA A 83 18.81 -8.48 25.66
CA ALA A 83 18.45 -9.82 25.19
C ALA A 83 17.03 -9.90 24.63
N ASP A 84 16.04 -9.17 25.16
CA ASP A 84 14.66 -9.22 24.66
C ASP A 84 14.50 -8.66 23.23
N THR A 85 15.34 -7.69 22.83
CA THR A 85 15.39 -7.15 21.47
C THR A 85 16.20 -8.05 20.53
N GLU A 86 17.36 -8.55 20.95
CA GLU A 86 18.20 -9.44 20.12
C GLU A 86 17.57 -10.83 19.93
N ASP A 87 16.77 -11.30 20.89
CA ASP A 87 16.08 -12.59 20.85
C ASP A 87 14.91 -12.66 19.89
N GLY A 88 14.22 -11.54 19.69
CA GLY A 88 13.13 -11.43 18.72
C GLY A 88 13.66 -11.69 17.32
N ASP A 89 14.69 -10.94 16.95
CA ASP A 89 15.32 -11.04 15.63
C ASP A 89 16.04 -12.38 15.44
N TYR A 90 16.67 -12.94 16.46
CA TYR A 90 17.37 -14.22 16.34
C TYR A 90 16.45 -15.40 15.99
N GLU A 91 15.36 -15.59 16.73
CA GLU A 91 14.44 -16.72 16.46
C GLU A 91 13.65 -16.52 15.16
N GLU A 92 13.30 -15.27 14.83
CA GLU A 92 12.66 -14.95 13.56
C GLU A 92 13.60 -15.22 12.37
N ASN A 93 14.85 -14.77 12.46
CA ASN A 93 15.88 -15.04 11.44
C ASN A 93 16.17 -16.54 11.30
N ARG A 94 16.22 -17.28 12.41
CA ARG A 94 16.40 -18.74 12.36
C ARG A 94 15.25 -19.45 11.66
N VAL A 95 14.00 -19.04 11.92
CA VAL A 95 12.84 -19.61 11.22
C VAL A 95 12.81 -19.20 9.75
N ARG A 96 13.18 -17.96 9.43
CA ARG A 96 13.38 -17.50 8.04
C ARG A 96 14.42 -18.38 7.34
N ASN A 97 15.57 -18.64 7.95
CA ASN A 97 16.60 -19.52 7.39
C ASN A 97 16.13 -20.96 7.18
N ILE A 98 15.40 -21.55 8.14
CA ILE A 98 14.81 -22.89 7.97
C ILE A 98 13.82 -22.89 6.81
N LEU A 99 13.01 -21.84 6.67
CA LEU A 99 12.09 -21.73 5.53
C LEU A 99 12.86 -21.59 4.22
N GLU A 100 13.94 -20.82 4.17
CA GLU A 100 14.79 -20.69 2.98
C GLU A 100 15.51 -22.00 2.62
N GLU A 101 15.95 -22.78 3.62
CA GLU A 101 16.67 -24.05 3.41
C GLU A 101 15.72 -25.24 3.12
N SER A 102 14.55 -25.28 3.76
CA SER A 102 13.67 -26.48 3.81
C SER A 102 12.43 -26.37 2.93
N SER A 103 11.86 -25.18 2.74
CA SER A 103 10.63 -24.95 1.95
C SER A 103 10.77 -25.03 0.43
N PRO A 104 11.95 -24.77 -0.19
CA PRO A 104 11.99 -24.64 -1.64
C PRO A 104 11.61 -25.93 -2.37
N SER A 105 12.00 -27.11 -1.91
CA SER A 105 11.95 -28.31 -2.77
C SER A 105 10.55 -28.66 -3.30
N LEU A 106 9.50 -28.61 -2.48
CA LEU A 106 8.14 -28.95 -2.92
C LEU A 106 7.34 -27.75 -3.42
N LEU A 107 7.44 -26.58 -2.78
CA LEU A 107 6.65 -25.41 -3.19
C LEU A 107 7.22 -24.77 -4.46
N THR A 108 8.56 -24.67 -4.56
CA THR A 108 9.18 -24.05 -5.73
C THR A 108 9.14 -24.93 -6.97
N SER A 109 8.91 -26.24 -6.84
CA SER A 109 8.71 -27.13 -8.01
C SER A 109 7.46 -26.77 -8.82
N TYR A 110 6.49 -26.06 -8.23
CA TYR A 110 5.32 -25.53 -8.93
C TYR A 110 5.56 -24.17 -9.59
N ILE A 111 6.65 -23.45 -9.26
CA ILE A 111 6.91 -22.12 -9.83
C ILE A 111 6.99 -22.14 -11.37
N PRO A 112 7.68 -23.09 -12.04
CA PRO A 112 7.74 -23.10 -13.49
C PRO A 112 6.37 -23.13 -14.16
N ILE A 113 5.42 -23.92 -13.64
CA ILE A 113 4.05 -23.97 -14.19
C ILE A 113 3.26 -22.70 -13.86
N LEU A 114 3.43 -22.12 -12.66
CA LEU A 114 2.81 -20.85 -12.29
C LEU A 114 3.24 -19.72 -13.23
N VAL A 115 4.56 -19.58 -13.45
CA VAL A 115 5.13 -18.59 -14.38
C VAL A 115 4.62 -18.85 -15.79
N LYS A 116 4.61 -20.10 -16.26
CA LYS A 116 4.11 -20.44 -17.60
C LYS A 116 2.65 -20.05 -17.81
N VAL A 117 1.78 -20.37 -16.84
CA VAL A 117 0.35 -20.00 -16.87
C VAL A 117 0.17 -18.48 -16.88
N LEU A 118 0.94 -17.75 -16.07
CA LEU A 118 0.84 -16.29 -15.96
C LEU A 118 1.43 -15.57 -17.17
N SER A 119 2.41 -16.14 -17.86
CA SER A 119 2.96 -15.62 -19.12
C SER A 119 2.07 -15.85 -20.34
N MET A 120 1.06 -16.73 -20.23
CA MET A 120 0.11 -17.00 -21.32
C MET A 120 -0.95 -15.90 -21.39
N ASN A 121 -0.73 -14.89 -22.23
CA ASN A 121 -1.75 -13.94 -22.62
C ASN A 121 -2.57 -14.55 -23.78
N ASN A 122 -3.40 -15.54 -23.47
CA ASN A 122 -4.22 -16.19 -24.50
C ASN A 122 -5.28 -15.20 -25.02
N ALA A 123 -5.49 -15.20 -26.34
CA ALA A 123 -6.55 -14.43 -26.98
C ALA A 123 -7.94 -15.05 -26.78
N ASP A 124 -8.00 -16.26 -26.20
CA ASP A 124 -9.23 -16.98 -25.93
C ASP A 124 -9.64 -16.74 -24.47
N ASP A 125 -10.55 -15.79 -24.25
CA ASP A 125 -11.11 -15.35 -22.96
C ASP A 125 -12.01 -16.42 -22.31
N SER A 126 -11.55 -17.68 -22.29
CA SER A 126 -12.26 -18.75 -21.60
C SER A 126 -12.24 -18.48 -20.10
N LYS A 127 -13.45 -18.36 -19.51
CA LYS A 127 -13.64 -18.18 -18.06
C LYS A 127 -12.84 -19.19 -17.23
N THR A 128 -12.73 -20.44 -17.70
CA THR A 128 -11.98 -21.49 -17.03
C THR A 128 -10.49 -21.17 -16.96
N PHE A 129 -9.93 -20.61 -18.04
CA PHE A 129 -8.53 -20.22 -18.08
C PHE A 129 -8.24 -19.00 -17.19
N THR A 130 -9.16 -18.03 -17.12
CA THR A 130 -9.08 -16.92 -16.15
C THR A 130 -9.00 -17.45 -14.71
N ILE A 131 -9.80 -18.47 -14.35
CA ILE A 131 -9.77 -19.08 -13.01
C ILE A 131 -8.41 -19.74 -12.73
N VAL A 132 -7.82 -20.42 -13.73
CA VAL A 132 -6.48 -21.01 -13.61
C VAL A 132 -5.41 -19.93 -13.40
N ARG A 133 -5.47 -18.83 -14.16
CA ARG A 133 -4.55 -17.68 -14.01
C ARG A 133 -4.70 -16.99 -12.68
N CYS A 134 -5.93 -16.79 -12.19
CA CYS A 134 -6.19 -16.26 -10.86
C CYS A 134 -5.58 -17.15 -9.77
N SER A 135 -5.79 -18.46 -9.87
CA SER A 135 -5.24 -19.46 -8.94
C SER A 135 -3.71 -19.44 -8.99
N ALA A 136 -3.12 -19.34 -10.18
CA ALA A 136 -1.68 -19.25 -10.35
C ALA A 136 -1.09 -17.98 -9.74
N ALA A 137 -1.70 -16.81 -9.98
CA ALA A 137 -1.26 -15.53 -9.41
C ALA A 137 -1.29 -15.57 -7.89
N THR A 138 -2.42 -15.97 -7.30
CA THR A 138 -2.57 -16.09 -5.85
C THR A 138 -1.57 -17.08 -5.26
N THR A 139 -1.36 -18.23 -5.91
CA THR A 139 -0.42 -19.25 -5.40
C THR A 139 1.02 -18.78 -5.50
N LEU A 140 1.42 -18.12 -6.58
CA LEU A 140 2.76 -17.55 -6.69
C LEU A 140 3.01 -16.53 -5.57
N CYS A 141 2.09 -15.59 -5.35
CA CYS A 141 2.23 -14.62 -4.26
C CYS A 141 2.29 -15.29 -2.89
N LYS A 142 1.46 -16.31 -2.63
CA LYS A 142 1.48 -17.07 -1.38
C LYS A 142 2.81 -17.80 -1.16
N ILE A 143 3.45 -18.31 -2.21
CA ILE A 143 4.79 -18.91 -2.12
C ILE A 143 5.85 -17.82 -1.88
N MET A 144 5.74 -16.67 -2.55
CA MET A 144 6.62 -15.53 -2.32
C MET A 144 6.56 -15.06 -0.87
N CYS A 145 5.39 -15.09 -0.20
CA CYS A 145 5.30 -14.82 1.24
C CYS A 145 6.11 -15.81 2.11
N VAL A 146 6.43 -17.02 1.64
CA VAL A 146 7.19 -18.00 2.44
C VAL A 146 8.70 -17.73 2.39
N SER A 147 9.21 -17.25 1.25
CA SER A 147 10.64 -17.09 0.99
C SER A 147 10.94 -15.74 0.34
N GLU A 148 11.80 -14.97 0.99
CA GLU A 148 12.28 -13.67 0.52
C GLU A 148 13.07 -13.84 -0.80
N ASN A 149 13.91 -14.88 -0.89
CA ASN A 149 14.66 -15.18 -2.11
C ASN A 149 13.74 -15.49 -3.30
N VAL A 150 12.65 -16.22 -3.07
CA VAL A 150 11.66 -16.49 -4.11
C VAL A 150 10.92 -15.21 -4.48
N CYS A 151 10.56 -14.38 -3.50
CA CYS A 151 9.93 -13.09 -3.70
C CYS A 151 10.80 -12.20 -4.60
N GLU A 152 12.07 -11.99 -4.24
CA GLU A 152 13.02 -11.15 -5.00
C GLU A 152 13.13 -11.59 -6.46
N LYS A 153 13.30 -12.91 -6.69
CA LYS A 153 13.45 -13.47 -8.05
C LYS A 153 12.23 -13.29 -8.95
N HIS A 154 11.03 -13.21 -8.38
CA HIS A 154 9.78 -13.18 -9.15
C HIS A 154 9.06 -11.82 -9.08
N LEU A 155 9.58 -10.86 -8.32
CA LEU A 155 8.90 -9.58 -8.10
C LEU A 155 8.71 -8.79 -9.40
N ALA A 156 9.78 -8.67 -10.19
CA ALA A 156 9.73 -7.99 -11.49
C ALA A 156 8.73 -8.66 -12.46
N PHE A 157 8.69 -9.99 -12.46
CA PHE A 157 7.71 -10.75 -13.25
C PHE A 157 6.28 -10.47 -12.78
N LEU A 158 6.04 -10.47 -11.47
CA LEU A 158 4.72 -10.23 -10.89
C LEU A 158 4.20 -8.82 -11.23
N PHE A 159 5.05 -7.80 -11.21
CA PHE A 159 4.67 -6.45 -11.65
C PHE A 159 4.42 -6.36 -13.17
N THR A 160 5.13 -7.17 -13.97
CA THR A 160 4.82 -7.31 -15.40
C THR A 160 3.43 -7.89 -15.62
N VAL A 161 3.09 -8.96 -14.88
CA VAL A 161 1.74 -9.54 -14.92
C VAL A 161 0.68 -8.55 -14.43
N LEU A 162 0.94 -7.82 -13.34
CA LEU A 162 0.02 -6.78 -12.83
C LEU A 162 -0.22 -5.66 -13.86
N ARG A 163 0.78 -5.32 -14.66
CA ARG A 163 0.70 -4.32 -15.73
C ARG A 163 -0.10 -4.83 -16.93
N ASP A 164 0.20 -6.05 -17.39
CA ASP A 164 -0.18 -6.53 -18.72
C ASP A 164 -1.40 -7.48 -18.73
N ALA A 165 -1.78 -8.05 -17.58
CA ALA A 165 -2.93 -8.94 -17.50
C ALA A 165 -4.22 -8.20 -17.86
N LYS A 166 -4.99 -8.77 -18.80
CA LYS A 166 -6.30 -8.22 -19.21
C LYS A 166 -7.38 -8.48 -18.18
N GLU A 167 -7.23 -9.57 -17.42
CA GLU A 167 -8.24 -10.02 -16.48
C GLU A 167 -8.12 -9.24 -15.17
N ASP A 168 -9.16 -8.46 -14.87
CA ASP A 168 -9.25 -7.72 -13.62
C ASP A 168 -9.14 -8.58 -12.34
N PRO A 169 -9.58 -9.86 -12.28
CA PRO A 169 -9.44 -10.62 -11.05
C PRO A 169 -7.99 -11.08 -10.84
N VAL A 170 -7.21 -11.23 -11.91
CA VAL A 170 -5.76 -11.50 -11.81
C VAL A 170 -5.05 -10.29 -11.23
N ARG A 171 -5.29 -9.09 -11.80
CA ARG A 171 -4.71 -7.83 -11.28
C ARG A 171 -5.14 -7.58 -9.83
N GLY A 172 -6.42 -7.77 -9.53
CA GLY A 172 -6.99 -7.60 -8.19
C GLY A 172 -6.38 -8.56 -7.16
N ASN A 173 -6.21 -9.84 -7.50
CA ASN A 173 -5.58 -10.83 -6.63
C ASN A 173 -4.11 -10.51 -6.34
N ILE A 174 -3.37 -10.09 -7.37
CA ILE A 174 -1.99 -9.63 -7.19
C ILE A 174 -1.98 -8.43 -6.25
N MET A 175 -2.89 -7.47 -6.46
CA MET A 175 -2.93 -6.25 -5.66
C MET A 175 -3.19 -6.52 -4.17
N ILE A 176 -4.14 -7.40 -3.85
CA ILE A 176 -4.39 -7.83 -2.47
C ILE A 176 -3.13 -8.46 -1.87
N ALA A 177 -2.49 -9.38 -2.60
CA ALA A 177 -1.32 -10.08 -2.12
C ALA A 177 -0.08 -9.18 -1.96
N MET A 178 0.03 -8.09 -2.72
CA MET A 178 1.08 -7.08 -2.48
C MET A 178 0.97 -6.45 -1.10
N GLY A 179 -0.22 -6.35 -0.51
CA GLY A 179 -0.38 -5.91 0.87
C GLY A 179 0.39 -6.80 1.85
N ASP A 180 0.25 -8.11 1.70
CA ASP A 180 0.97 -9.10 2.51
C ASP A 180 2.48 -9.06 2.24
N LEU A 181 2.89 -8.93 0.97
CA LEU A 181 4.31 -8.86 0.59
C LEU A 181 4.98 -7.58 1.08
N CYS A 182 4.31 -6.43 1.00
CA CYS A 182 4.81 -5.16 1.54
C CYS A 182 4.94 -5.21 3.07
N PHE A 183 4.02 -5.90 3.74
CA PHE A 183 4.14 -6.10 5.19
C PHE A 183 5.34 -6.97 5.54
N ARG A 184 5.56 -8.03 4.76
CA ARG A 184 6.56 -9.06 5.07
C ARG A 184 7.98 -8.73 4.62
N PHE A 185 8.12 -8.08 3.46
CA PHE A 185 9.40 -7.71 2.84
C PHE A 185 9.39 -6.23 2.42
N PRO A 186 9.22 -5.28 3.37
CA PRO A 186 9.04 -3.86 3.04
C PRO A 186 10.23 -3.29 2.25
N ASN A 187 11.47 -3.65 2.60
CA ASN A 187 12.67 -3.16 1.92
C ASN A 187 12.74 -3.61 0.46
N LEU A 188 12.29 -4.83 0.17
CA LEU A 188 12.27 -5.39 -1.18
C LEU A 188 11.21 -4.71 -2.06
N LEU A 189 10.09 -4.31 -1.45
CA LEU A 189 8.94 -3.71 -2.15
C LEU A 189 9.03 -2.18 -2.26
N GLU A 190 9.85 -1.51 -1.44
CA GLU A 190 10.00 -0.05 -1.46
C GLU A 190 10.23 0.52 -2.88
N PRO A 191 11.15 -0.02 -3.71
CA PRO A 191 11.39 0.49 -5.06
C PRO A 191 10.19 0.35 -6.01
N TYR A 192 9.28 -0.58 -5.72
CA TYR A 192 8.13 -0.89 -6.57
C TYR A 192 6.85 -0.14 -6.18
N THR A 193 6.89 0.63 -5.08
CA THR A 193 5.72 1.35 -4.53
C THR A 193 5.00 2.21 -5.58
N THR A 194 5.73 2.84 -6.51
CA THR A 194 5.13 3.64 -7.60
C THR A 194 4.18 2.82 -8.48
N TYR A 195 4.49 1.54 -8.74
CA TYR A 195 3.63 0.66 -9.54
C TYR A 195 2.36 0.26 -8.79
N ILE A 196 2.41 0.20 -7.46
CA ILE A 196 1.22 -0.01 -6.61
C ILE A 196 0.29 1.21 -6.74
N TYR A 197 0.82 2.43 -6.55
CA TYR A 197 0.03 3.67 -6.72
C TYR A 197 -0.57 3.79 -8.13
N ALA A 198 0.13 3.33 -9.17
CA ALA A 198 -0.38 3.36 -10.53
C ALA A 198 -1.67 2.54 -10.74
N ARG A 199 -1.99 1.58 -9.86
CA ARG A 199 -3.24 0.82 -9.91
C ARG A 199 -4.46 1.58 -9.35
N LEU A 200 -4.27 2.73 -8.71
CA LEU A 200 -5.38 3.63 -8.36
C LEU A 200 -6.09 4.20 -9.60
N LYS A 201 -5.48 4.10 -10.79
CA LYS A 201 -6.04 4.52 -12.08
C LYS A 201 -6.36 3.32 -12.99
N ASP A 202 -6.54 2.12 -12.43
CA ASP A 202 -6.93 0.93 -13.19
C ASP A 202 -8.33 1.09 -13.80
N GLU A 203 -8.56 0.50 -14.97
CA GLU A 203 -9.86 0.51 -15.64
C GLU A 203 -10.96 -0.17 -14.80
N SER A 204 -10.61 -1.22 -14.04
CA SER A 204 -11.56 -1.96 -13.21
C SER A 204 -11.75 -1.30 -11.86
N ILE A 205 -13.02 -1.01 -11.53
CA ILE A 205 -13.45 -0.51 -10.21
C ILE A 205 -12.95 -1.43 -9.10
N SER A 206 -13.03 -2.76 -9.29
CA SER A 206 -12.60 -3.73 -8.29
C SER A 206 -11.09 -3.62 -8.01
N VAL A 207 -10.28 -3.39 -9.04
CA VAL A 207 -8.82 -3.25 -8.88
C VAL A 207 -8.50 -1.93 -8.17
N ARG A 208 -9.09 -0.81 -8.60
CA ARG A 208 -8.90 0.50 -7.94
C ARG A 208 -9.26 0.46 -6.46
N LYS A 209 -10.40 -0.14 -6.13
CA LYS A 209 -10.87 -0.31 -4.75
C LYS A 209 -9.91 -1.16 -3.92
N ASN A 210 -9.47 -2.30 -4.43
CA ASN A 210 -8.47 -3.14 -3.75
C ASN A 210 -7.16 -2.39 -3.54
N THR A 211 -6.68 -1.64 -4.53
CA THR A 211 -5.46 -0.82 -4.40
C THR A 211 -5.61 0.21 -3.30
N LEU A 212 -6.73 0.94 -3.27
CA LEU A 212 -6.98 1.96 -2.25
C LEU A 212 -7.07 1.35 -0.85
N MET A 213 -7.72 0.20 -0.70
CA MET A 213 -7.76 -0.54 0.57
C MET A 213 -6.36 -0.96 1.04
N VAL A 214 -5.56 -1.54 0.15
CA VAL A 214 -4.20 -2.00 0.45
C VAL A 214 -3.30 -0.82 0.82
N LEU A 215 -3.30 0.26 0.04
CA LEU A 215 -2.53 1.46 0.33
C LEU A 215 -2.95 2.10 1.66
N SER A 216 -4.26 2.18 1.92
CA SER A 216 -4.78 2.69 3.19
C SER A 216 -4.25 1.87 4.36
N HIS A 217 -4.31 0.54 4.29
CA HIS A 217 -3.79 -0.33 5.33
C HIS A 217 -2.27 -0.17 5.53
N LEU A 218 -1.49 -0.14 4.44
CA LEU A 218 -0.02 -0.04 4.53
C LEU A 218 0.43 1.32 5.08
N ILE A 219 -0.20 2.41 4.65
CA ILE A 219 0.10 3.76 5.12
C ILE A 219 -0.33 3.93 6.58
N LEU A 220 -1.56 3.53 6.91
CA LEU A 220 -2.10 3.64 8.27
C LEU A 220 -1.46 2.65 9.24
N ASN A 221 -0.52 1.81 8.82
CA ASN A 221 0.29 0.97 9.72
C ASN A 221 1.79 1.29 9.60
N ASP A 222 2.15 2.45 9.02
CA ASP A 222 3.53 2.92 8.87
C ASP A 222 4.46 2.00 8.05
N MET A 223 3.89 1.11 7.23
CA MET A 223 4.63 0.21 6.35
C MET A 223 5.10 0.92 5.07
N ILE A 224 4.31 1.88 4.57
CA ILE A 224 4.66 2.72 3.43
C ILE A 224 4.63 4.19 3.86
N LYS A 225 5.68 4.92 3.51
CA LYS A 225 5.76 6.36 3.77
C LYS A 225 4.84 7.14 2.84
N VAL A 226 4.17 8.12 3.42
CA VAL A 226 3.15 8.99 2.82
C VAL A 226 3.75 10.07 1.89
N ARG A 227 5.00 9.94 1.44
CA ARG A 227 5.70 11.03 0.73
C ARG A 227 5.55 10.91 -0.79
N GLY A 228 5.08 11.99 -1.43
CA GLY A 228 5.16 12.20 -2.88
C GLY A 228 4.11 11.52 -3.76
N LYS A 229 3.19 10.70 -3.21
CA LYS A 229 2.14 10.01 -3.97
C LYS A 229 0.73 10.07 -3.37
N VAL A 230 0.55 10.86 -2.32
CA VAL A 230 -0.76 11.01 -1.64
C VAL A 230 -1.77 11.76 -2.50
N SER A 231 -1.31 12.60 -3.42
CA SER A 231 -2.17 13.21 -4.44
C SER A 231 -2.95 12.17 -5.22
N CYS A 232 -2.34 11.02 -5.55
CA CYS A 232 -3.04 9.94 -6.23
C CYS A 232 -4.20 9.37 -5.42
N ILE A 233 -4.09 9.30 -4.08
CA ILE A 233 -5.19 8.89 -3.20
C ILE A 233 -6.25 10.00 -3.08
N ALA A 234 -5.83 11.26 -3.05
CA ALA A 234 -6.74 12.41 -3.03
C ALA A 234 -7.57 12.52 -4.32
N GLU A 235 -6.99 12.19 -5.48
CA GLU A 235 -7.73 12.10 -6.75
C GLU A 235 -8.88 11.10 -6.70
N CYS A 236 -8.74 9.99 -5.95
CA CYS A 236 -9.80 8.98 -5.78
C CYS A 236 -11.06 9.52 -5.06
N MET A 237 -10.99 10.70 -4.42
CA MET A 237 -12.18 11.38 -3.90
C MET A 237 -13.12 11.89 -5.01
N GLU A 238 -12.66 11.90 -6.25
CA GLU A 238 -13.42 12.29 -7.44
C GLU A 238 -13.52 11.12 -8.44
N ASP A 239 -13.40 9.87 -7.94
CA ASP A 239 -13.64 8.65 -8.71
C ASP A 239 -15.13 8.55 -9.10
N ASP A 240 -15.39 7.90 -10.24
CA ASP A 240 -16.75 7.70 -10.73
C ASP A 240 -17.56 6.76 -9.82
N ASP A 241 -16.89 5.84 -9.11
CA ASP A 241 -17.51 4.93 -8.14
C ASP A 241 -17.61 5.55 -6.74
N ASP A 242 -18.84 5.63 -6.23
CA ASP A 242 -19.16 6.20 -4.92
C ASP A 242 -18.39 5.53 -3.77
N SER A 243 -18.22 4.20 -3.83
CA SER A 243 -17.56 3.46 -2.77
C SER A 243 -16.05 3.73 -2.70
N ILE A 244 -15.43 4.07 -3.83
CA ILE A 244 -14.03 4.52 -3.87
C ILE A 244 -13.91 5.93 -3.30
N ARG A 245 -14.83 6.85 -3.63
CA ARG A 245 -14.83 8.20 -3.07
C ARG A 245 -14.96 8.18 -1.54
N ASP A 246 -15.89 7.38 -1.02
CA ASP A 246 -16.10 7.21 0.42
C ASP A 246 -14.86 6.64 1.11
N LEU A 247 -14.23 5.63 0.50
CA LEU A 247 -13.02 5.01 1.03
C LEU A 247 -11.84 6.01 1.07
N ALA A 248 -11.69 6.85 0.04
CA ALA A 248 -10.65 7.88 0.00
C ALA A 248 -10.89 8.94 1.09
N GLY A 249 -12.13 9.39 1.27
CA GLY A 249 -12.51 10.29 2.35
C GLY A 249 -12.25 9.71 3.74
N LEU A 250 -12.58 8.43 3.94
CA LEU A 250 -12.30 7.71 5.19
C LEU A 250 -10.79 7.63 5.46
N PHE A 251 -9.98 7.33 4.45
CA PHE A 251 -8.52 7.28 4.59
C PHE A 251 -7.95 8.58 5.16
N PHE A 252 -8.30 9.74 4.58
CA PHE A 252 -7.81 11.03 5.09
C PHE A 252 -8.36 11.37 6.47
N THR A 253 -9.60 10.97 6.74
CA THR A 253 -10.20 11.13 8.08
C THR A 253 -9.43 10.35 9.14
N GLU A 254 -9.10 9.09 8.87
CA GLU A 254 -8.29 8.26 9.78
C GLU A 254 -6.84 8.76 9.88
N LEU A 255 -6.26 9.20 8.77
CA LEU A 255 -4.92 9.78 8.75
C LEU A 255 -4.83 11.07 9.58
N SER A 256 -5.90 11.88 9.60
CA SER A 256 -5.97 13.10 10.40
C SER A 256 -5.93 12.83 11.92
N LYS A 257 -6.39 11.65 12.33
CA LYS A 257 -6.38 11.22 13.74
C LYS A 257 -5.00 10.70 14.17
N ARG A 258 -4.17 10.23 13.24
CA ARG A 258 -2.84 9.66 13.47
C ARG A 258 -1.74 10.71 13.73
N GLY A 259 -2.01 11.61 14.67
CA GLY A 259 -1.08 12.66 15.12
C GLY A 259 -1.34 14.00 14.46
N SER A 260 -1.18 15.07 15.24
CA SER A 260 -1.64 16.43 14.91
C SER A 260 -0.95 17.10 13.70
N ASN A 261 0.09 16.49 13.12
CA ASN A 261 0.94 17.10 12.09
C ASN A 261 1.08 16.30 10.78
N THR A 262 0.49 15.10 10.68
CA THR A 262 0.75 14.21 9.54
C THR A 262 0.24 14.80 8.23
N ILE A 263 -1.03 15.22 8.18
CA ILE A 263 -1.63 15.83 6.97
C ILE A 263 -0.96 17.16 6.60
N TYR A 264 -0.75 18.01 7.60
CA TYR A 264 -0.14 19.33 7.44
C TYR A 264 1.21 19.28 6.72
N ASN A 265 2.03 18.25 6.97
CA ASN A 265 3.38 18.15 6.42
C ASN A 265 3.42 17.91 4.91
N PHE A 266 2.49 17.14 4.36
CA PHE A 266 2.45 16.81 2.92
C PHE A 266 1.40 17.61 2.14
N LEU A 267 0.52 18.35 2.82
CA LEU A 267 -0.58 19.06 2.18
C LEU A 267 -0.11 20.05 1.11
N PRO A 268 0.93 20.89 1.32
CA PRO A 268 1.40 21.79 0.26
C PRO A 268 1.81 21.03 -1.01
N ASP A 269 2.58 19.96 -0.87
CA ASP A 269 3.04 19.14 -2.01
C ASP A 269 1.88 18.44 -2.71
N THR A 270 0.92 17.97 -1.94
CA THR A 270 -0.29 17.30 -2.44
C THR A 270 -1.13 18.26 -3.26
N LEU A 271 -1.42 19.46 -2.74
CA LEU A 271 -2.17 20.48 -3.46
C LEU A 271 -1.45 20.90 -4.76
N ASN A 272 -0.12 20.97 -4.73
CA ASN A 272 0.67 21.29 -5.92
C ASN A 272 0.66 20.20 -6.99
N SER A 273 0.74 18.93 -6.60
CA SER A 273 0.57 17.82 -7.54
C SER A 273 -0.84 17.85 -8.13
N LEU A 274 -1.87 17.96 -7.27
CA LEU A 274 -3.27 18.00 -7.69
C LEU A 274 -3.56 19.15 -8.65
N SER A 275 -2.98 20.34 -8.45
CA SER A 275 -3.18 21.47 -9.37
C SER A 275 -2.58 21.25 -10.76
N LYS A 276 -1.57 20.38 -10.87
CA LYS A 276 -0.95 19.99 -12.15
C LYS A 276 -1.77 18.89 -12.82
N ASP A 277 -2.08 17.85 -12.04
CA ASP A 277 -2.64 16.58 -12.51
C ASP A 277 -4.14 16.68 -12.81
N LEU A 278 -4.90 17.55 -12.13
CA LEU A 278 -6.32 17.76 -12.37
C LEU A 278 -6.56 18.86 -13.40
N GLU A 279 -7.12 18.48 -14.55
CA GLU A 279 -7.57 19.44 -15.57
C GLU A 279 -8.80 20.24 -15.09
N SER A 280 -9.70 19.60 -14.34
CA SER A 280 -10.90 20.24 -13.83
C SER A 280 -10.63 21.04 -12.55
N SER A 281 -10.72 22.36 -12.66
CA SER A 281 -10.66 23.28 -11.51
C SER A 281 -11.70 22.93 -10.44
N GLN A 282 -12.92 22.52 -10.82
CA GLN A 282 -13.97 22.16 -9.86
C GLN A 282 -13.64 20.90 -9.04
N LYS A 283 -13.07 19.87 -9.67
CA LYS A 283 -12.62 18.65 -8.97
C LYS A 283 -11.52 19.00 -7.97
N PHE A 284 -10.55 19.82 -8.39
CA PHE A 284 -9.51 20.32 -7.50
C PHE A 284 -10.09 21.06 -6.30
N GLU A 285 -11.02 22.00 -6.53
CA GLU A 285 -11.60 22.80 -5.45
C GLU A 285 -12.32 21.95 -4.39
N ARG A 286 -13.04 20.91 -4.79
CA ARG A 286 -13.73 19.99 -3.85
C ARG A 286 -12.73 19.21 -3.00
N ILE A 287 -11.72 18.62 -3.62
CA ILE A 287 -10.64 17.90 -2.91
C ILE A 287 -9.91 18.85 -1.97
N ALA A 288 -9.51 20.03 -2.46
CA ALA A 288 -8.77 21.01 -1.68
C ALA A 288 -9.58 21.51 -0.47
N LYS A 289 -10.88 21.81 -0.63
CA LYS A 289 -11.77 22.17 0.50
C LYS A 289 -11.79 21.09 1.57
N PHE A 290 -11.93 19.82 1.17
CA PHE A 290 -11.94 18.70 2.08
C PHE A 290 -10.59 18.54 2.82
N LEU A 291 -9.47 18.53 2.10
CA LEU A 291 -8.15 18.38 2.73
C LEU A 291 -7.81 19.55 3.67
N LEU A 292 -8.13 20.78 3.26
CA LEU A 292 -7.95 21.97 4.09
C LEU A 292 -8.86 21.93 5.32
N SER A 293 -9.96 21.17 5.32
CA SER A 293 -10.89 21.07 6.46
C SER A 293 -10.20 20.56 7.73
N PHE A 294 -9.24 19.65 7.59
CA PHE A 294 -8.45 19.09 8.70
C PHE A 294 -7.46 20.07 9.33
N ILE A 295 -7.13 21.17 8.64
CA ILE A 295 -6.26 22.21 9.17
C ILE A 295 -7.06 23.10 10.11
N SER A 296 -6.67 23.09 11.38
CA SER A 296 -7.34 23.87 12.43
C SER A 296 -6.38 24.83 13.14
N ASN A 297 -5.08 24.56 13.21
CA ASN A 297 -4.14 25.41 13.95
C ASN A 297 -3.71 26.65 13.14
N GLU A 298 -3.73 27.83 13.75
CA GLU A 298 -3.28 29.08 13.11
C GLU A 298 -1.82 29.02 12.63
N LYS A 299 -0.94 28.38 13.42
CA LYS A 299 0.47 28.17 13.02
C LYS A 299 0.58 27.31 11.75
N GLN A 300 -0.28 26.30 11.63
CA GLN A 300 -0.33 25.44 10.44
C GLN A 300 -0.85 26.22 9.23
N ILE A 301 -1.90 27.03 9.42
CA ILE A 301 -2.43 27.91 8.36
C ILE A 301 -1.35 28.85 7.85
N LYS A 302 -0.61 29.51 8.75
CA LYS A 302 0.47 30.42 8.39
C LYS A 302 1.55 29.72 7.57
N SER A 303 2.07 28.59 8.05
CA SER A 303 3.15 27.90 7.35
C SER A 303 2.73 27.31 6.01
N ILE A 304 1.51 26.77 5.89
CA ILE A 304 0.99 26.34 4.58
C ILE A 304 0.91 27.56 3.65
N SER A 305 0.37 28.68 4.12
CA SER A 305 0.22 29.88 3.30
C SER A 305 1.56 30.41 2.79
N GLU A 306 2.59 30.43 3.64
CA GLU A 306 3.96 30.82 3.25
C GLU A 306 4.55 29.86 2.19
N LYS A 307 4.38 28.55 2.38
CA LYS A 307 4.83 27.54 1.41
C LYS A 307 4.11 27.64 0.06
N LEU A 308 2.80 27.89 0.07
CA LEU A 308 2.02 28.09 -1.15
C LEU A 308 2.45 29.40 -1.85
N TYR A 309 2.62 30.49 -1.10
CA TYR A 309 3.05 31.78 -1.64
C TYR A 309 4.43 31.71 -2.29
N SER A 310 5.40 31.02 -1.66
CA SER A 310 6.72 30.81 -2.26
C SER A 310 6.65 30.13 -3.63
N ARG A 311 5.77 29.14 -3.79
CA ARG A 311 5.62 28.39 -5.07
C ARG A 311 4.90 29.18 -6.15
N ILE A 312 3.99 30.06 -5.75
CA ILE A 312 3.31 30.97 -6.67
C ILE A 312 4.31 31.91 -7.34
N ASN A 313 5.35 32.34 -6.63
CA ASN A 313 6.40 33.17 -7.22
C ASN A 313 7.27 32.43 -8.25
N GLU A 314 7.35 31.10 -8.15
CA GLU A 314 8.11 30.22 -9.04
C GLU A 314 7.28 29.68 -10.21
N CYS A 315 5.96 29.95 -10.24
CA CYS A 315 5.04 29.38 -11.21
C CYS A 315 4.47 30.44 -12.16
N GLU A 316 4.45 30.14 -13.46
CA GLU A 316 3.94 31.02 -14.51
C GLU A 316 2.60 30.52 -15.10
N GLU A 317 2.18 29.29 -14.78
CA GLU A 317 0.95 28.70 -15.32
C GLU A 317 -0.30 29.23 -14.61
N THR A 318 -1.12 30.01 -15.31
CA THR A 318 -2.33 30.68 -14.80
C THR A 318 -3.30 29.73 -14.08
N ARG A 319 -3.42 28.48 -14.54
CA ARG A 319 -4.27 27.45 -13.93
C ARG A 319 -3.78 27.06 -12.53
N ILE A 320 -2.48 26.77 -12.40
CA ILE A 320 -1.87 26.42 -11.11
C ILE A 320 -1.94 27.61 -10.17
N LEU A 321 -1.65 28.81 -10.66
CA LEU A 321 -1.78 30.06 -9.90
C LEU A 321 -3.19 30.24 -9.34
N SER A 322 -4.22 30.04 -10.17
CA SER A 322 -5.63 30.13 -9.76
C SER A 322 -5.99 29.10 -8.68
N ALA A 323 -5.52 27.86 -8.82
CA ALA A 323 -5.72 26.80 -7.84
C ALA A 323 -5.06 27.11 -6.48
N MET A 324 -3.86 27.70 -6.50
CA MET A 324 -3.14 28.11 -5.30
C MET A 324 -3.80 29.31 -4.61
N VAL A 325 -4.22 30.31 -5.38
CA VAL A 325 -4.98 31.46 -4.87
C VAL A 325 -6.29 30.99 -4.23
N PHE A 326 -6.98 30.04 -4.85
CA PHE A 326 -8.17 29.42 -4.27
C PHE A 326 -7.87 28.79 -2.89
N CYS A 327 -6.77 28.05 -2.75
CA CYS A 327 -6.36 27.48 -1.47
C CYS A 327 -6.09 28.57 -0.42
N LEU A 328 -5.35 29.62 -0.79
CA LEU A 328 -5.08 30.77 0.09
C LEU A 328 -6.35 31.48 0.55
N LYS A 329 -7.33 31.69 -0.34
CA LYS A 329 -8.63 32.26 0.01
C LYS A 329 -9.39 31.40 1.02
N ASN A 330 -9.38 30.07 0.87
CA ASN A 330 -10.04 29.17 1.82
C ASN A 330 -9.34 29.17 3.19
N LEU A 331 -8.01 29.23 3.21
CA LEU A 331 -7.22 29.38 4.43
C LEU A 331 -7.50 30.72 5.13
N TYR A 332 -7.56 31.83 4.38
CA TYR A 332 -7.91 33.15 4.89
C TYR A 332 -9.33 33.19 5.48
N LYS A 333 -10.32 32.60 4.81
CA LYS A 333 -11.70 32.50 5.36
C LYS A 333 -11.72 31.77 6.72
N LYS A 334 -10.90 30.72 6.89
CA LYS A 334 -10.77 30.01 8.17
C LYS A 334 -10.18 30.87 9.29
N THR A 335 -9.22 31.76 9.00
CA THR A 335 -8.68 32.67 10.03
C THR A 335 -9.68 33.74 10.44
N GLN A 336 -10.60 34.13 9.55
CA GLN A 336 -11.69 35.05 9.89
C GLN A 336 -12.71 34.42 10.83
N ILE A 337 -13.09 33.15 10.61
CA ILE A 337 -14.03 32.43 11.48
C ILE A 337 -13.46 32.28 12.91
N LYS A 338 -12.16 32.07 13.06
CA LYS A 338 -11.51 31.94 14.38
C LYS A 338 -11.23 33.27 15.08
N GLY A 339 -10.87 34.31 14.33
CA GLY A 339 -10.53 35.62 14.91
C GLY A 339 -11.69 36.39 15.54
N ASN A 340 -12.95 35.98 15.30
CA ASN A 340 -14.09 36.51 16.05
C ASN A 340 -14.17 36.01 17.51
N ALA A 341 -13.29 35.07 17.92
CA ALA A 341 -13.24 34.51 19.27
C ALA A 341 -12.00 34.91 20.10
N SER A 342 -10.94 35.45 19.49
CA SER A 342 -9.73 35.88 20.22
C SER A 342 -9.03 37.04 19.51
N GLY A 343 -9.20 38.27 20.03
CA GLY A 343 -8.62 39.49 19.47
C GLY A 343 -7.24 39.82 20.03
N THR A 344 -6.18 39.45 19.32
CA THR A 344 -4.80 39.91 19.57
C THR A 344 -4.25 40.67 18.36
N SER A 345 -3.36 41.66 18.57
CA SER A 345 -2.92 42.60 17.52
C SER A 345 -2.01 41.97 16.44
N GLU A 346 -1.30 40.90 16.75
CA GLU A 346 -0.53 40.12 15.75
C GLU A 346 -1.45 39.51 14.69
N VAL A 347 -2.61 38.99 15.10
CA VAL A 347 -3.59 38.33 14.21
C VAL A 347 -4.16 39.33 13.19
N ALA A 348 -4.37 40.59 13.59
CA ALA A 348 -4.85 41.64 12.68
C ALA A 348 -3.80 42.01 11.61
N THR A 349 -2.52 42.06 12.00
CA THR A 349 -1.41 42.41 11.09
C THR A 349 -1.17 41.31 10.07
N GLU A 350 -1.27 40.04 10.48
CA GLU A 350 -1.11 38.88 9.59
C GLU A 350 -2.29 38.69 8.63
N LYS A 351 -3.52 38.92 9.08
CA LYS A 351 -4.70 38.96 8.21
C LYS A 351 -4.52 39.96 7.07
N SER A 352 -4.05 41.17 7.39
CA SER A 352 -3.78 42.22 6.39
C SER A 352 -2.71 41.78 5.37
N LYS A 353 -1.70 41.02 5.80
CA LYS A 353 -0.64 40.53 4.89
C LYS A 353 -1.15 39.46 3.92
N LEU A 354 -1.91 38.48 4.41
CA LEU A 354 -2.47 37.42 3.55
C LEU A 354 -3.45 37.99 2.52
N GLU A 355 -4.26 38.96 2.93
CA GLU A 355 -5.22 39.65 2.07
C GLU A 355 -4.53 40.47 0.97
N LYS A 356 -3.48 41.23 1.31
CA LYS A 356 -2.65 41.94 0.33
C LYS A 356 -2.02 40.99 -0.69
N ASN A 357 -1.48 39.87 -0.21
CA ASN A 357 -0.89 38.85 -1.07
C ASN A 357 -1.93 38.25 -2.03
N ILE A 358 -3.15 37.96 -1.57
CA ILE A 358 -4.23 37.45 -2.44
C ILE A 358 -4.56 38.47 -3.54
N ILE A 359 -4.75 39.74 -3.18
CA ILE A 359 -5.11 40.81 -4.13
C ILE A 359 -4.00 41.02 -5.18
N GLU A 360 -2.74 41.00 -4.76
CA GLU A 360 -1.59 41.12 -5.67
C GLU A 360 -1.56 39.97 -6.69
N LEU A 361 -1.83 38.75 -6.23
CA LEU A 361 -1.82 37.57 -7.08
C LEU A 361 -3.00 37.51 -8.05
N GLU A 362 -4.19 37.96 -7.64
CA GLU A 362 -5.34 38.09 -8.54
C GLU A 362 -5.03 39.06 -9.69
N LYS A 363 -4.42 40.21 -9.38
CA LYS A 363 -3.98 41.15 -10.42
C LYS A 363 -2.95 40.54 -11.36
N LYS A 364 -2.01 39.73 -10.83
CA LYS A 364 -1.03 39.01 -11.64
C LYS A 364 -1.70 38.00 -12.59
N ILE A 365 -2.72 37.29 -12.12
CA ILE A 365 -3.50 36.35 -12.93
C ILE A 365 -4.26 37.08 -14.04
N GLU A 366 -4.95 38.19 -13.73
CA GLU A 366 -5.69 39.00 -14.70
C GLU A 366 -4.79 39.60 -15.79
N LEU A 367 -3.54 39.90 -15.49
CA LEU A 367 -2.56 40.41 -16.47
C LEU A 367 -2.04 39.31 -17.42
N HIS A 368 -2.14 38.04 -17.03
CA HIS A 368 -1.66 36.89 -17.79
C HIS A 368 -2.78 36.09 -18.49
N SER A 369 -4.05 36.41 -18.22
CA SER A 369 -5.24 35.89 -18.92
C SER A 369 -5.64 36.79 -20.08
#